data_AF-A0A3A9ERS6-F1
#
_entry.id   AF-A0A3A9ERS6-F1
#
_cell.length_a   1.000
_cell.length_b   1.000
_cell.length_c   1.000
_cell.angle_alpha   90.00
_cell.angle_beta   90.00
_cell.angle_gamma   90.00
#
_symmetry.space_group_name_H-M   'P 1'
#
loop_
_entity.id
_entity.type
_entity.pdbx_description
1 polymer ?
#
loop_
_entity_poly.entity_id
_entity_poly.type
_entity_poly.pdbx_seq_one_letter_code
_entity_poly.pdbx_strand_id
1 'polypeptide(L)' 'MRKFRKLQNISQEALAEKTGCSPRYISALENGQKDNPSAAFLFQCSAALDVPVEALMDLKGQSPTRNKE' A
#
# COMPACT_ATOMS: atom_id res chain seq x y z
N MET A 1 3.60 -1.93 -3.96
CA MET A 1 3.44 -2.69 -2.69
C MET A 1 3.54 -4.22 -2.85
N ARG A 2 2.62 -4.91 -3.55
CA ARG A 2 2.58 -6.40 -3.70
C ARG A 2 3.92 -7.05 -4.07
N LYS A 3 4.65 -6.43 -5.02
CA LYS A 3 5.98 -6.89 -5.45
C LYS A 3 6.94 -7.01 -4.27
N PHE A 4 7.08 -5.96 -3.47
CA PHE A 4 8.00 -5.91 -2.33
C PHE A 4 7.61 -6.90 -1.23
N ARG A 5 6.31 -7.03 -0.94
CA ARG A 5 5.82 -8.04 0.01
C ARG A 5 6.23 -9.46 -0.39
N LYS A 6 6.06 -9.80 -1.67
CA LYS A 6 6.46 -11.11 -2.19
C LYS A 6 7.98 -11.31 -2.17
N LEU A 7 8.77 -10.28 -2.43
CA LEU A 7 10.24 -10.35 -2.33
C LEU A 7 10.71 -10.58 -0.89
N GLN A 8 10.02 -10.01 0.09
CA GLN A 8 10.26 -10.24 1.52
C GLN A 8 9.68 -11.58 2.03
N ASN A 9 9.01 -12.35 1.17
CA ASN A 9 8.38 -13.63 1.49
C ASN A 9 7.42 -13.61 2.70
N ILE A 10 6.69 -12.50 2.90
CA ILE A 10 5.69 -12.36 3.97
C ILE A 10 4.27 -12.43 3.40
N SER A 11 3.29 -12.92 4.17
CA SER A 11 1.88 -12.97 3.76
C SER A 11 1.18 -11.60 3.86
N GLN A 12 -0.04 -11.49 3.35
CA GLN A 12 -0.85 -10.26 3.51
C GLN A 12 -1.22 -10.04 4.99
N GLU A 13 -1.47 -11.12 5.73
CA GLU A 13 -1.74 -11.13 7.15
C GLU A 13 -0.53 -10.62 7.95
N ALA A 14 0.67 -11.13 7.64
CA ALA A 14 1.91 -10.72 8.30
C ALA A 14 2.22 -9.24 8.05
N LEU A 15 1.96 -8.73 6.84
CA LEU A 15 2.11 -7.30 6.58
C LEU A 15 1.06 -6.48 7.33
N ALA A 16 -0.20 -6.94 7.36
CA ALA A 16 -1.28 -6.26 8.06
C ALA A 16 -1.00 -6.12 9.57
N GLU A 17 -0.45 -7.18 10.18
CA GLU A 17 0.01 -7.16 11.56
C GLU A 17 1.12 -6.12 11.77
N LYS A 18 2.15 -6.11 10.91
CA LYS A 18 3.26 -5.14 10.98
C LYS A 18 2.81 -3.69 10.80
N THR A 19 1.76 -3.44 10.02
CA THR A 19 1.25 -2.08 9.74
C THR A 19 0.05 -1.70 10.61
N GLY A 20 -0.41 -2.58 11.50
CA GLY A 20 -1.58 -2.33 12.35
C GLY A 20 -2.88 -2.12 11.57
N CYS A 21 -3.05 -2.81 10.43
CA CYS A 21 -4.26 -2.72 9.61
C CYS A 21 -4.93 -4.09 9.44
N SER A 22 -6.06 -4.15 8.72
CA SER A 22 -6.69 -5.43 8.41
C SER A 22 -6.04 -6.11 7.19
N PRO A 23 -5.97 -7.46 7.14
CA PRO A 23 -5.55 -8.19 5.93
C PRO A 23 -6.40 -7.83 4.70
N ARG A 24 -7.69 -7.55 4.92
CA ARG A 24 -8.61 -7.08 3.87
C ARG A 24 -8.16 -5.73 3.28
N TYR A 25 -7.62 -4.82 4.08
CA TYR A 25 -7.10 -3.55 3.59
C TYR A 25 -5.86 -3.75 2.70
N ILE A 26 -4.92 -4.61 3.10
CA ILE A 26 -3.78 -5.00 2.26
C ILE A 26 -4.26 -5.59 0.94
N SER A 27 -5.18 -6.55 0.99
CA SER A 27 -5.74 -7.18 -0.21
C SER A 27 -6.41 -6.15 -1.14
N ALA A 28 -7.21 -5.24 -0.58
CA ALA A 28 -7.86 -4.18 -1.35
C ALA A 28 -6.86 -3.26 -2.06
N LEU A 29 -5.75 -2.90 -1.39
CA LEU A 29 -4.67 -2.10 -1.98
C LEU A 29 -3.92 -2.89 -3.06
N GLU A 30 -3.58 -4.16 -2.81
CA GLU A 30 -2.85 -5.00 -3.77
C GLU A 30 -3.65 -5.33 -5.04
N ASN A 31 -4.98 -5.34 -4.94
CA ASN A 31 -5.90 -5.62 -6.03
C ASN A 31 -6.49 -4.36 -6.68
N GLY A 32 -6.08 -3.15 -6.25
CA GLY A 32 -6.58 -1.89 -6.81
C GLY A 32 -8.03 -1.55 -6.46
N GLN A 33 -8.62 -2.21 -5.47
CA GLN A 33 -9.97 -1.91 -4.95
C GLN A 33 -9.97 -0.69 -4.01
N LYS A 34 -8.81 -0.37 -3.44
CA LYS A 34 -8.53 0.90 -2.78
C LYS A 34 -7.29 1.52 -3.38
N ASP A 35 -7.36 2.82 -3.54
CA ASP A 35 -6.28 3.70 -3.97
C ASP A 35 -6.02 4.75 -2.87
N ASN A 36 -4.95 5.52 -3.05
CA ASN A 36 -4.59 6.65 -2.19
C ASN A 36 -4.52 6.32 -0.67
N PRO A 37 -3.66 5.38 -0.24
CA PRO A 37 -3.41 5.16 1.18
C PRO A 37 -2.83 6.42 1.84
N SER A 38 -3.05 6.57 3.16
CA SER A 38 -2.48 7.71 3.89
C SER A 38 -0.96 7.67 3.86
N ALA A 39 -0.32 8.85 3.93
CA ALA A 39 1.13 8.95 4.03
C ALA A 39 1.68 8.16 5.22
N ALA A 40 0.99 8.22 6.38
CA ALA A 40 1.34 7.45 7.56
C ALA A 40 1.37 5.93 7.28
N PHE A 41 0.37 5.42 6.55
CA PHE A 41 0.33 4.01 6.17
C PHE A 41 1.45 3.64 5.20
N LEU A 42 1.76 4.51 4.22
CA LEU A 42 2.89 4.31 3.32
C LEU A 42 4.22 4.24 4.09
N PHE A 43 4.42 5.10 5.09
CA PHE A 43 5.60 5.03 5.97
C PHE A 43 5.66 3.73 6.78
N GLN A 44 4.52 3.26 7.31
CA GLN A 44 4.47 1.96 8.00
C GLN A 44 4.82 0.81 7.05
N CYS A 45 4.29 0.82 5.82
CA CYS A 45 4.65 -0.18 4.81
C CYS A 45 6.13 -0.10 4.42
N SER A 46 6.69 1.11 4.30
CA SER A 46 8.10 1.34 3.98
C SER A 46 9.00 0.69 5.04
N ALA A 47 8.71 0.96 6.32
CA ALA A 47 9.42 0.34 7.44
C ALA A 47 9.22 -1.19 7.49
N ALA A 48 8.00 -1.68 7.25
CA ALA A 48 7.68 -3.10 7.31
C ALA A 48 8.28 -3.93 6.17
N LEU A 49 8.48 -3.32 5.00
CA LEU A 49 8.99 -3.96 3.78
C LEU A 49 10.47 -3.67 3.52
N ASP A 50 11.09 -2.83 4.35
CA ASP A 50 12.47 -2.35 4.21
C ASP A 50 12.75 -1.78 2.81
N VAL A 51 11.90 -0.83 2.39
CA VAL A 51 12.02 -0.13 1.11
C VAL A 51 11.78 1.35 1.26
N PRO A 52 12.40 2.22 0.42
CA PRO A 52 12.06 3.64 0.39
C PRO A 52 10.58 3.87 0.13
N VAL A 53 9.99 4.88 0.77
CA VAL A 53 8.55 5.18 0.64
C VAL A 53 8.18 5.52 -0.81
N GLU A 54 9.11 6.12 -1.56
CA GLU A 54 8.99 6.42 -2.98
C GLU A 54 8.79 5.17 -3.83
N ALA A 55 9.32 4.02 -3.40
CA ALA A 55 9.11 2.75 -4.08
C ALA A 55 7.67 2.22 -3.90
N LEU A 56 6.95 2.70 -2.89
CA LEU A 56 5.55 2.37 -2.63
C LEU A 56 4.58 3.36 -3.28
N MET A 57 5.06 4.52 -3.66
CA MET A 57 4.32 5.51 -4.42
C MET A 57 4.32 5.08 -5.89
N ASP A 58 3.17 4.62 -6.39
CA ASP A 58 3.00 4.50 -7.83
C ASP A 58 2.86 5.93 -8.37
N LEU A 59 3.88 6.43 -9.09
CA LEU A 59 3.88 7.72 -9.79
C LEU A 59 2.90 7.72 -10.99
N LYS A 60 1.72 7.12 -10.85
CA LYS A 60 0.57 7.48 -11.67
C LYS A 60 -0.08 8.68 -11.03
N GLY A 61 0.46 9.86 -11.34
CA GLY A 61 -0.25 11.10 -11.17
C GLY A 61 -1.57 11.05 -11.95
N GLN A 62 -2.64 10.66 -11.29
CA GLN A 62 -3.98 11.06 -11.67
C GLN A 62 -4.43 12.07 -10.62
N SER A 63 -4.23 13.34 -10.98
CA SER A 63 -5.04 14.45 -10.48
C SER A 63 -6.53 14.12 -10.67
N PRO A 64 -7.42 14.71 -9.86
CA PRO A 64 -8.75 14.17 -9.60
C PRO A 64 -9.66 14.34 -10.81
N THR A 65 -10.31 13.27 -11.30
CA THR A 65 -11.60 13.42 -11.98
C THR A 65 -12.65 13.76 -10.93
N ARG A 66 -12.67 15.04 -10.56
CA ARG A 66 -13.84 15.68 -9.98
C ARG A 66 -14.83 15.89 -11.14
N ASN A 67 -15.62 14.88 -11.46
CA ASN A 67 -16.87 15.12 -12.18
C ASN A 67 -17.90 15.54 -11.14
N LYS A 68 -18.06 16.85 -11.00
CA LYS A 68 -19.33 17.43 -10.55
C LYS A 68 -20.18 17.60 -11.80
N GLU A 69 -21.20 16.75 -11.94
CA GLU A 69 -22.42 17.04 -12.70
C GLU A 69 -23.60 16.70 -11.81
#